data_AF-A0A011PA72-F1
#
_entry.id   AF-A0A011PA72-F1
#
_cell.length_a   1.000
_cell.length_b   1.000
_cell.length_c   1.000
_cell.angle_alpha   90.00
_cell.angle_beta   90.00
_cell.angle_gamma   90.00
#
_symmetry.space_group_name_H-M   'P 1'
#
loop_
_entity.id
_entity.type
_entity.pdbx_description
1 polymer ?
#
loop_
_entity_poly.entity_id
_entity_poly.type
_entity_poly.pdbx_seq_one_letter_code
_entity_poly.pdbx_strand_id
1 'polypeptide(L)'
;MSIGVRVMFLDGDRIIRVSQRRFDRVLNEAMPEYAGQRVRCAMVYVQLADRKPVEVVRIDYRLLPLDPDGRLDADLQSRKMMLAGEMFGRGIAGTSERVVDFGPYLAERQYHAEYNWKPTNNEERVLVDLALEH
;
A
#
# COMPACT_ATOMS: atom_id res chain seq x y z
N MET A 1 -10.05 -5.57 22.57
CA MET A 1 -10.20 -4.99 21.22
C MET A 1 -8.84 -5.04 20.52
N SER A 2 -8.78 -5.46 19.27
CA SER A 2 -7.53 -5.56 18.48
C SER A 2 -7.74 -5.09 17.05
N ILE A 3 -6.66 -4.81 16.31
CA ILE A 3 -6.73 -4.45 14.89
C ILE A 3 -6.38 -5.67 14.04
N GLY A 4 -7.18 -5.92 13.01
CA GLY A 4 -6.87 -6.86 11.93
C GLY A 4 -6.60 -6.14 10.62
N VAL A 5 -5.91 -6.81 9.69
CA VAL A 5 -5.75 -6.32 8.32
C VAL A 5 -6.42 -7.29 7.35
N ARG A 6 -7.07 -6.74 6.32
CA ARG A 6 -7.57 -7.46 5.15
C ARG A 6 -6.83 -6.93 3.93
N VAL A 7 -6.17 -7.82 3.21
CA VAL A 7 -5.48 -7.46 1.98
C VAL A 7 -6.37 -7.84 0.80
N MET A 8 -6.56 -6.90 -0.12
CA MET A 8 -7.38 -7.09 -1.31
C MET A 8 -6.63 -6.60 -2.54
N PHE A 9 -6.63 -7.40 -3.60
CA PHE A 9 -6.10 -7.01 -4.91
C PHE A 9 -7.25 -6.67 -5.83
N LEU A 10 -7.11 -5.59 -6.58
CA LEU A 10 -8.03 -5.19 -7.63
C LEU A 10 -7.41 -5.59 -8.97
N ASP A 11 -8.05 -6.55 -9.62
CA ASP A 11 -7.65 -7.14 -10.90
C ASP A 11 -8.78 -6.90 -11.91
N GLY A 12 -8.61 -5.88 -12.76
CA GLY A 12 -9.69 -5.37 -13.60
C GLY A 12 -10.90 -4.94 -12.76
N ASP A 13 -12.04 -5.59 -13.01
CA ASP A 13 -13.31 -5.37 -12.30
C ASP A 13 -13.51 -6.30 -11.09
N ARG A 14 -12.50 -7.10 -10.73
CA ARG A 14 -12.59 -8.07 -9.64
C ARG A 14 -11.79 -7.61 -8.43
N ILE A 15 -12.39 -7.76 -7.26
CA ILE A 15 -11.71 -7.58 -5.97
C ILE A 15 -11.46 -8.96 -5.36
N ILE A 16 -10.19 -9.31 -5.19
CA ILE A 16 -9.75 -10.63 -4.74
C ILE A 16 -9.16 -10.48 -3.34
N ARG A 17 -9.71 -11.21 -2.37
CA ARG A 17 -9.14 -11.26 -1.01
C ARG A 17 -7.87 -12.10 -1.00
N VAL A 18 -6.79 -11.50 -0.51
CA VAL A 18 -5.47 -12.12 -0.41
C VAL A 18 -5.19 -12.46 1.05
N SER A 19 -4.71 -13.68 1.29
CA SER A 19 -4.29 -14.06 2.64
C SER A 19 -3.06 -13.24 3.04
N GLN A 20 -2.96 -12.88 4.33
CA GLN A 20 -1.81 -12.12 4.82
C GLN A 20 -0.49 -12.85 4.49
N ARG A 21 -0.46 -14.18 4.64
CA ARG A 21 0.71 -15.00 4.26
C ARG A 21 1.10 -14.87 2.79
N ARG A 22 0.13 -14.84 1.86
CA ARG A 22 0.41 -14.66 0.43
C ARG A 22 0.93 -13.25 0.15
N PHE A 23 0.40 -12.24 0.84
CA PHE A 23 0.88 -10.87 0.71
C PHE A 23 2.30 -10.69 1.27
N ASP A 24 2.60 -11.25 2.45
CA ASP A 24 3.93 -11.15 3.07
C ASP A 24 5.02 -11.76 2.18
N ARG A 25 4.65 -12.77 1.39
CA ARG A 25 5.54 -13.44 0.44
C ARG A 25 5.86 -12.59 -0.78
N VAL A 26 5.07 -11.58 -1.14
CA VAL A 26 5.33 -10.67 -2.29
C VAL A 26 6.74 -10.06 -2.23
N LEU A 27 7.27 -9.85 -1.02
CA LEU A 27 8.61 -9.27 -0.82
C LEU A 27 9.75 -10.20 -1.23
N ASN A 28 9.53 -11.52 -1.25
CA ASN A 28 10.59 -12.52 -1.42
C ASN A 28 10.28 -13.58 -2.49
N GLU A 29 9.01 -13.77 -2.83
CA GLU A 29 8.50 -14.77 -3.77
C GLU A 29 7.88 -14.06 -4.99
N ALA A 30 8.03 -14.68 -6.16
CA ALA A 30 7.36 -14.23 -7.36
C ALA A 30 5.86 -14.53 -7.30
N MET A 31 5.06 -13.69 -7.94
CA MET A 31 3.64 -13.88 -8.24
C MET A 31 3.45 -13.98 -9.75
N PRO A 32 3.72 -15.14 -10.37
CA PRO A 32 3.71 -15.29 -11.83
C PRO A 32 2.37 -14.91 -12.48
N GLU A 33 1.26 -15.10 -11.78
CA GLU A 33 -0.08 -14.74 -12.25
C GLU A 33 -0.27 -13.22 -12.46
N TYR A 34 0.60 -12.39 -11.87
CA TYR A 34 0.59 -10.93 -12.03
C TYR A 34 1.89 -10.41 -12.69
N ALA A 35 2.64 -11.28 -13.36
CA ALA A 35 3.89 -10.91 -14.04
C ALA A 35 3.71 -9.74 -15.01
N GLY A 36 4.59 -8.74 -14.89
CA GLY A 36 4.59 -7.51 -15.70
C GLY A 36 3.46 -6.53 -15.39
N GLN A 37 2.65 -6.78 -14.36
CA GLN A 37 1.49 -5.93 -14.03
C GLN A 37 1.78 -4.93 -12.92
N ARG A 38 0.96 -3.87 -12.84
CA ARG A 38 0.90 -2.96 -11.68
C ARG A 38 -0.35 -3.25 -10.88
N VAL A 39 -0.24 -4.13 -9.89
CA VAL A 39 -1.39 -4.61 -9.12
C VAL A 39 -1.87 -3.52 -8.15
N ARG A 40 -3.15 -3.16 -8.24
CA ARG A 40 -3.81 -2.27 -7.27
C ARG A 40 -4.11 -3.06 -6.01
N CYS A 41 -3.52 -2.67 -4.89
CA CYS A 41 -3.66 -3.30 -3.59
C CYS A 41 -4.35 -2.35 -2.61
N ALA A 42 -5.32 -2.86 -1.86
CA ALA A 42 -5.93 -2.18 -0.72
C ALA A 42 -5.63 -2.97 0.57
N MET A 43 -5.09 -2.29 1.58
CA MET A 43 -4.93 -2.83 2.93
C MET A 43 -5.99 -2.19 3.83
N VAL A 44 -7.05 -2.93 4.12
CA VAL A 44 -8.18 -2.48 4.94
C VAL A 44 -7.93 -2.88 6.38
N TYR A 45 -7.73 -1.90 7.25
CA TYR A 45 -7.54 -2.10 8.68
C TYR A 45 -8.90 -2.09 9.36
N VAL A 46 -9.18 -3.12 10.14
CA VAL A 46 -10.47 -3.32 10.81
C VAL A 46 -10.29 -3.46 12.31
N GLN A 47 -11.19 -2.83 13.05
CA GLN A 47 -11.35 -3.06 14.48
C GLN A 47 -12.01 -4.43 14.69
N LEU A 48 -11.44 -5.23 15.58
CA LEU A 48 -11.97 -6.54 15.96
C LEU A 48 -12.53 -6.51 17.39
N ALA A 49 -13.76 -7.02 17.54
CA ALA A 49 -14.39 -7.40 18.80
C ALA A 49 -14.72 -8.91 18.73
N ASP A 50 -14.30 -9.67 19.74
CA ASP A 50 -14.46 -11.14 19.77
C ASP A 50 -14.01 -11.85 18.48
N ARG A 51 -12.89 -11.37 17.93
CA ARG A 51 -12.27 -11.83 16.66
C ARG A 51 -13.11 -11.58 15.40
N LYS A 52 -14.23 -10.87 15.49
CA LYS A 52 -15.05 -10.44 14.35
C LYS A 52 -14.77 -8.98 14.00
N PRO A 53 -14.65 -8.64 12.71
CA PRO A 53 -14.51 -7.25 12.28
C PRO A 53 -15.79 -6.48 12.54
N VAL A 54 -15.68 -5.31 13.17
CA VAL A 54 -16.84 -4.46 13.53
C VAL A 54 -16.82 -3.11 12.84
N GLU A 55 -15.64 -2.60 12.46
CA GLU A 55 -15.49 -1.28 11.87
C GLU A 55 -14.20 -1.21 11.04
N VAL A 56 -14.22 -0.47 9.93
CA VAL A 56 -13.02 -0.11 9.17
C VAL A 56 -12.42 1.16 9.76
N VAL A 57 -11.16 1.11 10.20
CA VAL A 57 -10.47 2.25 10.82
C VAL A 57 -9.60 3.03 9.84
N ARG A 58 -9.12 2.37 8.77
CA ARG A 58 -8.24 2.95 7.75
C ARG A 58 -8.17 2.06 6.51
N ILE A 59 -7.96 2.64 5.34
CA ILE A 59 -7.59 1.91 4.13
C ILE A 59 -6.32 2.52 3.53
N ASP A 60 -5.29 1.70 3.32
CA ASP A 60 -4.11 2.11 2.55
C ASP A 60 -4.24 1.58 1.12
N TYR A 61 -4.13 2.47 0.13
CA TYR A 61 -4.13 2.13 -1.29
C TYR A 61 -2.72 2.15 -1.84
N ARG A 62 -2.21 0.99 -2.28
CA ARG A 62 -0.84 0.80 -2.78
C ARG A 62 -0.84 0.19 -4.16
N LEU A 63 0.07 0.63 -5.02
CA LEU A 63 0.33 0.04 -6.32
C LEU A 63 1.58 -0.84 -6.21
N LEU A 64 1.44 -2.11 -6.58
CA LEU A 64 2.51 -3.11 -6.53
C LEU A 64 3.03 -3.35 -7.96
N PRO A 65 4.15 -2.73 -8.35
CA PRO A 65 4.81 -2.98 -9.63
C PRO A 65 5.45 -4.37 -9.59
N LEU A 66 5.05 -5.25 -10.49
CA LEU A 66 5.69 -6.56 -10.64
C LEU A 66 6.46 -6.60 -11.95
N ASP A 67 7.69 -7.08 -11.89
CA ASP A 67 8.57 -7.29 -13.03
C ASP A 67 8.03 -8.42 -13.93
N PRO A 68 8.61 -8.66 -15.13
CA PRO A 68 8.17 -9.72 -16.03
C PRO A 68 8.24 -11.15 -15.45
N ASP A 69 8.96 -11.36 -14.35
CA ASP A 69 9.00 -12.64 -13.63
C ASP A 69 7.97 -12.70 -12.48
N GLY A 70 7.21 -11.62 -12.26
CA GLY A 70 6.21 -11.50 -11.20
C GLY A 70 6.80 -11.15 -9.84
N ARG A 71 8.07 -10.75 -9.75
CA ARG A 71 8.66 -10.26 -8.51
C ARG A 71 8.40 -8.78 -8.34
N LEU A 72 8.34 -8.35 -7.08
CA LEU A 72 8.27 -6.93 -6.77
C LEU A 72 9.51 -6.23 -7.32
N ASP A 73 9.30 -5.24 -8.19
CA ASP A 73 10.38 -4.54 -8.89
C ASP A 73 11.39 -3.97 -7.88
N ALA A 74 12.60 -4.54 -7.85
CA ALA A 74 13.62 -4.25 -6.85
C ALA A 74 14.18 -2.83 -6.99
N ASP A 75 14.26 -2.30 -8.21
CA ASP A 75 14.63 -0.92 -8.46
C ASP A 75 13.55 0.02 -7.93
N LEU A 76 12.27 -0.33 -8.13
CA LEU A 76 11.16 0.44 -7.59
C LEU A 76 11.07 0.35 -6.07
N GLN A 77 11.39 -0.80 -5.45
CA GLN A 77 11.51 -0.90 -3.99
C GLN A 77 12.66 -0.05 -3.43
N SER A 78 13.81 -0.06 -4.09
CA SER A 78 14.96 0.74 -3.67
C SER A 78 14.66 2.23 -3.76
N ARG A 79 14.01 2.68 -4.86
CA ARG A 79 13.54 4.06 -5.01
C ARG A 79 12.49 4.43 -3.97
N LYS A 80 11.54 3.54 -3.69
CA LYS A 80 10.52 3.73 -2.66
C LYS A 80 11.16 3.93 -1.27
N MET A 81 12.18 3.14 -0.95
CA MET A 81 12.90 3.22 0.32
C MET A 81 13.76 4.49 0.40
N MET A 82 14.35 4.93 -0.71
CA MET A 82 15.05 6.20 -0.82
C MET A 82 14.11 7.39 -0.61
N LEU A 83 12.97 7.44 -1.31
CA LEU A 83 11.95 8.49 -1.16
C LEU A 83 11.38 8.54 0.26
N ALA A 84 11.13 7.38 0.88
CA ALA A 84 10.76 7.32 2.30
C ALA A 84 11.89 7.88 3.19
N GLY A 85 13.14 7.50 2.92
CA GLY A 85 14.32 8.05 3.59
C GLY A 85 14.44 9.57 3.43
N GLU A 86 14.14 10.14 2.28
CA GLU A 86 14.14 11.59 2.04
C GLU A 86 13.00 12.31 2.78
N MET A 87 11.81 11.68 2.87
CA MET A 87 10.71 12.18 3.69
C MET A 87 11.04 12.18 5.19
N PHE A 88 11.69 11.12 5.70
CA PHE A 88 11.94 10.94 7.13
C PHE A 88 13.36 11.38 7.59
N GLY A 89 14.28 11.65 6.65
CA GLY A 89 15.72 11.79 6.89
C GLY A 89 16.20 13.11 7.49
N ARG A 90 15.35 14.15 7.56
CA ARG A 90 15.71 15.42 8.22
C ARG A 90 15.48 15.46 9.74
N GLY A 91 15.07 14.36 10.38
CA GLY A 91 14.98 14.29 11.84
C GLY A 91 16.32 14.44 12.59
N ILE A 92 17.46 14.46 11.88
CA ILE A 92 18.80 14.39 12.49
C ILE A 92 19.78 15.51 12.03
N ALA A 93 19.35 16.46 11.20
CA ALA A 93 20.21 17.56 10.75
C ALA A 93 19.73 18.91 11.33
N GLY A 94 20.40 19.36 12.38
CA GLY A 94 20.16 20.65 13.02
C GLY A 94 20.41 21.86 12.11
N THR A 95 19.59 22.89 12.35
CA THR A 95 19.77 24.34 12.08
C THR A 95 20.16 24.80 10.66
N SER A 96 19.29 25.56 10.00
CA SER A 96 19.52 26.98 9.67
C SER A 96 18.32 27.64 8.94
N GLU A 97 18.27 28.96 9.03
CA GLU A 97 17.29 29.97 8.58
C GLU A 97 16.46 29.72 7.31
N ARG A 98 15.15 30.02 7.41
CA ARG A 98 14.22 30.53 6.37
C ARG A 98 14.42 30.06 4.92
N VAL A 99 14.74 28.79 4.70
CA VAL A 99 14.53 28.10 3.43
C VAL A 99 13.52 27.00 3.67
N VAL A 100 12.31 27.16 3.12
CA VAL A 100 11.34 26.06 3.07
C VAL A 100 11.91 25.04 2.10
N ASP A 101 12.42 23.93 2.64
CA ASP A 101 12.86 22.82 1.80
C ASP A 101 11.64 22.12 1.20
N PHE A 102 11.46 22.29 -0.11
CA PHE A 102 10.40 21.62 -0.88
C PHE A 102 10.75 20.17 -1.22
N GLY A 103 11.97 19.69 -0.94
CA GLY A 103 12.42 18.33 -1.22
C GLY A 103 11.53 17.24 -0.59
N PRO A 104 11.29 17.24 0.73
CA PRO A 104 10.40 16.29 1.39
C PRO A 104 8.97 16.32 0.85
N TYR A 105 8.45 17.52 0.53
CA TYR A 105 7.11 17.68 -0.04
C TYR A 105 7.02 17.12 -1.48
N LEU A 106 8.06 17.32 -2.29
CA LEU A 106 8.14 16.76 -3.63
C LEU A 106 8.31 15.24 -3.59
N ALA A 107 9.13 14.71 -2.68
CA ALA A 107 9.31 13.28 -2.47
C ALA A 107 8.02 12.59 -2.00
N GLU A 108 7.28 13.20 -1.07
CA GLU A 108 5.96 12.74 -0.63
C GLU A 108 4.96 12.74 -1.80
N ARG A 109 4.89 13.84 -2.55
CA ARG A 109 4.01 13.93 -3.72
C ARG A 109 4.35 12.90 -4.80
N GLN A 110 5.64 12.67 -5.06
CA GLN A 110 6.11 11.71 -6.05
C GLN A 110 5.87 10.27 -5.59
N TYR A 111 6.10 9.98 -4.31
CA TYR A 111 5.75 8.69 -3.71
C TYR A 111 4.25 8.39 -3.82
N HIS A 112 3.40 9.36 -3.47
CA HIS A 112 1.95 9.19 -3.58
C HIS A 112 1.49 9.03 -5.04
N ALA A 113 2.07 9.77 -5.98
CA ALA A 113 1.71 9.67 -7.39
C ALA A 113 2.16 8.33 -8.03
N GLU A 114 3.31 7.79 -7.65
CA GLU A 114 3.88 6.60 -8.27
C GLU A 114 3.43 5.29 -7.63
N TYR A 115 3.17 5.29 -6.31
CA TYR A 115 2.97 4.08 -5.52
C TYR A 115 1.62 4.01 -4.81
N ASN A 116 0.79 5.04 -4.87
CA ASN A 116 -0.60 4.97 -4.43
C ASN A 116 -1.54 5.09 -5.63
N TRP A 117 -2.70 4.49 -5.51
CA TRP A 117 -3.81 4.67 -6.45
C TRP A 117 -5.01 5.19 -5.66
N LYS A 118 -5.96 5.84 -6.34
CA LYS A 118 -7.17 6.35 -5.73
C LYS A 118 -8.35 5.48 -6.17
N PRO A 119 -9.14 4.91 -5.25
CA PRO A 119 -10.33 4.16 -5.62
C PRO A 119 -11.42 5.09 -6.11
N THR A 120 -12.34 4.52 -6.87
CA THR A 120 -13.68 5.07 -7.06
C THR A 120 -14.52 4.85 -5.81
N ASN A 121 -15.58 5.66 -5.63
CA ASN A 121 -16.51 5.49 -4.50
C ASN A 121 -17.13 4.08 -4.46
N ASN A 122 -17.34 3.45 -5.63
CA ASN A 122 -17.89 2.10 -5.71
C ASN A 122 -16.87 1.04 -5.26
N GLU A 123 -15.62 1.13 -5.74
CA GLU A 123 -14.54 0.24 -5.28
C GLU A 123 -14.34 0.36 -3.76
N GLU A 124 -14.31 1.58 -3.22
CA GLU A 124 -14.15 1.80 -1.78
C GLU A 124 -15.31 1.20 -0.98
N ARG A 125 -16.55 1.35 -1.44
CA ARG A 125 -17.70 0.73 -0.77
C ARG A 125 -17.59 -0.80 -0.74
N VAL A 126 -17.26 -1.42 -1.88
CA VAL A 126 -17.11 -2.88 -1.97
C VAL A 126 -15.94 -3.37 -1.09
N LEU A 127 -14.83 -2.62 -1.02
CA LEU A 127 -13.71 -2.94 -0.13
C LEU A 127 -14.13 -2.94 1.35
N VAL A 128 -14.95 -1.96 1.76
CA VAL A 128 -15.49 -1.88 3.13
C VAL A 128 -16.41 -3.06 3.42
N ASP A 129 -17.37 -3.34 2.53
CA ASP A 129 -18.33 -4.44 2.67
C ASP A 129 -17.58 -5.79 2.82
N LEU A 130 -16.68 -6.10 1.90
CA LEU A 130 -15.88 -7.35 1.92
C LEU A 130 -14.94 -7.47 3.13
N ALA A 131 -14.51 -6.34 3.72
CA ALA A 131 -13.61 -6.36 4.88
C ALA A 131 -14.37 -6.69 6.17
N LEU A 132 -15.64 -6.30 6.23
CA LEU A 132 -16.53 -6.54 7.35
C LEU A 132 -17.30 -7.85 7.22
N GLU A 133 -17.36 -8.51 6.05
CA GLU A 133 -17.95 -9.85 5.92
C GLU A 133 -17.21 -10.91 6.77
N HIS A 134 -17.97 -11.81 7.41
CA HIS A 134 -17.50 -12.93 8.24
C HIS A 134 -18.03 -14.27 7.76
#